data_AF-A0A2Y9B7Y1-F1
#
_entry.id   AF-A0A2Y9B7Y1-F1
#
_cell.length_a   1.000
_cell.length_b   1.000
_cell.length_c   1.000
_cell.angle_alpha   90.00
_cell.angle_beta   90.00
_cell.angle_gamma   90.00
#
_symmetry.space_group_name_H-M   'P 1'
#
loop_
_entity.id
_entity.type
_entity.pdbx_description
1 polymer ?
#
loop_
_entity_poly.entity_id
_entity_poly.type
_entity_poly.pdbx_seq_one_letter_code
_entity_poly.pdbx_strand_id
1 'polypeptide(L)'
;MQRFIGSLLIIAATTGAGIAYGTELQRYLEKLLYIRHIVYMLKGEIEYSNAPLGEVFGRVAVRTKEPYRKWLKAMERQVEYREEDEFSKIWNRSIDRYLKELHLKSVHSIQLKELGTFLGQLDPDTSSRTMQLYLNRLELEIEKVREGMAAKKRISNCLGVMGGIFLVVILI
;
A
#
# COMPACT_ATOMS: atom_id res chain seq x y z
N MET A 1 -18.09 -35.89 25.96
CA MET A 1 -18.75 -34.87 25.11
C MET A 1 -18.08 -33.49 25.19
N GLN A 2 -17.81 -32.94 26.38
CA GLN A 2 -17.17 -31.62 26.53
C GLN A 2 -15.79 -31.48 25.86
N ARG A 3 -14.98 -32.56 25.82
CA ARG A 3 -13.63 -32.56 25.20
C ARG A 3 -13.65 -32.42 23.68
N PHE A 4 -14.66 -32.95 23.00
CA PHE A 4 -14.86 -32.81 21.55
C PHE A 4 -15.29 -31.38 21.15
N ILE A 5 -16.13 -30.77 21.98
CA ILE A 5 -16.61 -29.40 21.75
C ILE A 5 -15.45 -28.40 21.94
N GLY A 6 -14.64 -28.59 22.98
CA GLY A 6 -13.46 -27.73 23.23
C GLY A 6 -12.40 -27.81 22.14
N SER A 7 -12.15 -29.01 21.61
CA SER A 7 -11.19 -29.22 20.50
C SER A 7 -11.68 -28.61 19.19
N LEU A 8 -12.97 -28.75 18.85
CA LEU A 8 -13.57 -28.09 17.70
C LEU A 8 -13.50 -26.55 17.80
N LEU A 9 -13.73 -26.00 19.00
CA LEU A 9 -13.64 -24.56 19.28
C LEU A 9 -12.22 -24.01 19.08
N ILE A 10 -11.18 -24.73 19.54
CA ILE A 10 -9.79 -24.31 19.38
C ILE A 10 -9.37 -24.32 17.90
N ILE A 11 -9.76 -25.35 17.15
CA ILE A 11 -9.48 -25.44 15.71
C ILE A 11 -10.19 -24.29 14.96
N ALA A 12 -11.46 -24.05 15.28
CA ALA A 12 -12.23 -22.97 14.65
C ALA A 12 -11.64 -21.58 14.98
N ALA A 13 -11.25 -21.34 16.23
CA ALA A 13 -10.67 -20.07 16.67
C ALA A 13 -9.31 -19.80 16.01
N THR A 14 -8.42 -20.81 15.97
CA THR A 14 -7.09 -20.67 15.36
C THR A 14 -7.14 -20.55 13.84
N THR A 15 -8.04 -21.30 13.18
CA THR A 15 -8.28 -21.20 11.74
C THR A 15 -8.91 -19.85 11.35
N GLY A 16 -9.92 -19.41 12.10
CA GLY A 16 -10.58 -18.12 11.89
C GLY A 16 -9.63 -16.94 12.08
N ALA A 17 -8.78 -16.97 13.12
CA ALA A 17 -7.77 -15.96 13.34
C ALA A 17 -6.72 -15.91 12.21
N GLY A 18 -6.30 -17.07 11.70
CA GLY A 18 -5.37 -17.17 10.57
C GLY A 18 -5.93 -16.58 9.27
N ILE A 19 -7.22 -16.86 8.97
CA ILE A 19 -7.90 -16.31 7.80
C ILE A 19 -8.07 -14.80 7.92
N ALA A 20 -8.57 -14.31 9.05
CA ALA A 20 -8.77 -12.87 9.28
C ALA A 20 -7.47 -12.09 9.09
N TYR A 21 -6.37 -12.57 9.70
CA TYR A 21 -5.08 -11.92 9.60
C TYR A 21 -4.50 -11.97 8.18
N GLY A 22 -4.70 -13.08 7.45
CA GLY A 22 -4.33 -13.19 6.03
C GLY A 22 -5.06 -12.18 5.15
N THR A 23 -6.36 -11.98 5.40
CA THR A 23 -7.17 -11.01 4.63
C THR A 23 -6.72 -9.57 4.86
N GLU A 24 -6.30 -9.21 6.07
CA GLU A 24 -5.80 -7.87 6.37
C GLU A 24 -4.47 -7.58 5.67
N LEU A 25 -3.55 -8.54 5.69
CA LEU A 25 -2.29 -8.47 4.93
C LEU A 25 -2.53 -8.33 3.42
N GLN A 26 -3.48 -9.11 2.88
CA GLN A 26 -3.84 -9.03 1.46
C GLN A 26 -4.43 -7.67 1.10
N ARG A 27 -5.35 -7.14 1.91
CA ARG A 27 -5.89 -5.78 1.74
C ARG A 27 -4.78 -4.72 1.81
N TYR A 28 -3.79 -4.90 2.68
CA TYR A 28 -2.66 -4.00 2.77
C TYR A 28 -1.77 -4.06 1.51
N LEU A 29 -1.49 -5.26 1.00
CA LEU A 29 -0.77 -5.45 -0.26
C LEU A 29 -1.50 -4.74 -1.42
N GLU A 30 -2.82 -4.89 -1.52
CA GLU A 30 -3.62 -4.23 -2.56
C GLU A 30 -3.49 -2.70 -2.53
N LYS A 31 -3.40 -2.10 -1.33
CA LYS A 31 -3.15 -0.65 -1.19
C LYS A 31 -1.82 -0.24 -1.81
N LEU A 32 -0.75 -1.00 -1.57
CA LEU A 32 0.59 -0.71 -2.11
C LEU A 32 0.65 -0.92 -3.62
N LEU A 33 0.05 -2.00 -4.11
CA LEU A 33 -0.05 -2.26 -5.55
C LEU A 33 -0.81 -1.14 -6.26
N TYR A 34 -1.85 -0.58 -5.61
CA TYR A 34 -2.60 0.52 -6.17
C TYR A 34 -1.82 1.84 -6.16
N ILE A 35 -1.07 2.14 -5.09
CA ILE A 35 -0.14 3.29 -5.06
C ILE A 35 0.89 3.16 -6.17
N ARG A 36 1.50 1.98 -6.33
CA ARG A 36 2.45 1.68 -7.40
C ARG A 36 1.83 1.97 -8.77
N HIS A 37 0.61 1.49 -9.02
CA HIS A 37 -0.12 1.74 -10.26
C HIS A 37 -0.34 3.24 -10.52
N ILE A 38 -0.70 4.01 -9.50
CA ILE A 38 -0.85 5.47 -9.61
C ILE A 38 0.48 6.13 -9.97
N VAL A 39 1.58 5.77 -9.31
CA VAL A 39 2.89 6.34 -9.59
C VAL A 39 3.37 6.01 -11.00
N TYR A 40 3.09 4.81 -11.52
CA TYR A 40 3.34 4.48 -12.93
C TYR A 40 2.52 5.37 -13.88
N MET A 41 1.25 5.63 -13.59
CA MET A 41 0.43 6.52 -14.41
C MET A 41 0.97 7.95 -14.39
N LEU A 42 1.34 8.47 -13.22
CA LEU A 42 1.93 9.81 -13.09
C LEU A 42 3.26 9.90 -13.87
N LYS A 43 4.13 8.91 -13.71
CA LYS A 43 5.41 8.84 -14.45
C LYS A 43 5.18 8.87 -15.96
N GLY A 44 4.26 8.04 -16.47
CA GLY A 44 3.94 8.03 -17.90
C GLY A 44 3.40 9.37 -18.39
N GLU A 45 2.48 10.00 -17.66
CA GLU A 45 1.97 11.32 -18.05
C GLU A 45 3.05 12.40 -18.02
N ILE A 46 3.98 12.39 -17.05
CA ILE A 46 5.09 13.35 -16.96
C ILE A 46 6.12 13.12 -18.07
N GLU A 47 6.42 11.86 -18.41
CA GLU A 47 7.40 11.53 -19.45
C GLU A 47 6.90 11.79 -20.87
N TYR A 48 5.60 11.53 -21.12
CA TYR A 48 5.03 11.61 -22.47
C TYR A 48 4.27 12.91 -22.73
N SER A 49 3.94 13.70 -21.70
CA SER A 49 3.27 14.98 -21.87
C SER A 49 4.10 16.12 -21.29
N ASN A 50 4.25 17.20 -22.05
CA ASN A 50 4.75 18.48 -21.55
C ASN A 50 3.65 19.26 -20.80
N ALA A 51 2.68 18.56 -20.22
CA ALA A 51 1.55 19.19 -19.55
C ALA A 51 1.95 19.67 -18.15
N PRO A 52 1.34 20.77 -17.66
CA PRO A 52 1.51 21.19 -16.28
C PRO A 52 1.15 20.08 -15.29
N LEU A 53 1.89 20.00 -14.18
CA LEU A 53 1.74 18.94 -13.19
C LEU A 53 0.31 18.85 -12.61
N GLY A 54 -0.39 19.99 -12.50
CA GLY A 54 -1.80 20.06 -12.13
C GLY A 54 -2.70 19.25 -13.08
N GLU A 55 -2.53 19.42 -14.39
CA GLU A 55 -3.29 18.66 -15.40
C GLU A 55 -2.98 17.17 -15.35
N VAL A 56 -1.70 16.80 -15.14
CA VAL A 56 -1.29 15.41 -14.97
C VAL A 56 -2.05 14.77 -13.81
N PHE A 57 -2.11 15.43 -12.64
CA PHE A 57 -2.90 14.95 -11.51
C PHE A 57 -4.38 14.83 -11.87
N GLY A 58 -4.93 15.80 -12.60
CA GLY A 58 -6.30 15.77 -13.09
C GLY A 58 -6.62 14.54 -13.96
N ARG A 59 -5.76 14.24 -14.94
CA ARG A 59 -5.91 13.10 -15.85
C ARG A 59 -5.80 11.76 -15.12
N VAL A 60 -4.83 11.62 -14.22
CA VAL A 60 -4.70 10.41 -13.40
C VAL A 60 -5.86 10.27 -12.40
N ALA A 61 -6.38 11.37 -11.85
CA ALA A 61 -7.50 11.33 -10.92
C ALA A 61 -8.77 10.70 -11.52
N VAL A 62 -9.08 10.99 -12.80
CA VAL A 62 -10.27 10.42 -13.47
C VAL A 62 -10.18 8.90 -13.59
N ARG A 63 -8.96 8.35 -13.70
CA ARG A 63 -8.67 6.92 -13.88
C ARG A 63 -8.48 6.16 -12.57
N THR A 64 -8.62 6.83 -11.42
CA THR A 64 -8.39 6.23 -10.10
C THR A 64 -9.67 6.10 -9.28
N LYS A 65 -9.66 5.17 -8.32
CA LYS A 65 -10.73 4.94 -7.35
C LYS A 65 -10.54 5.79 -6.09
N GLU A 66 -11.58 5.90 -5.28
CA GLU A 66 -11.48 6.52 -3.95
C GLU A 66 -10.62 5.68 -2.98
N PRO A 67 -9.87 6.31 -2.06
CA PRO A 67 -9.72 7.76 -1.82
C PRO A 67 -8.69 8.46 -2.72
N TYR A 68 -7.97 7.71 -3.55
CA TYR A 68 -6.87 8.23 -4.37
C TYR A 68 -7.33 9.30 -5.36
N ARG A 69 -8.54 9.17 -5.89
CA ARG A 69 -9.17 10.17 -6.76
C ARG A 69 -9.28 11.53 -6.06
N LYS A 70 -9.84 11.58 -4.85
CA LYS A 70 -9.94 12.84 -4.07
C LYS A 70 -8.57 13.44 -3.78
N TRP A 71 -7.60 12.59 -3.43
CA TRP A 71 -6.22 13.03 -3.23
C TRP A 71 -5.65 13.72 -4.47
N LEU A 72 -5.74 13.07 -5.64
CA LEU A 72 -5.21 13.61 -6.90
C LEU A 72 -5.99 14.84 -7.38
N LYS A 73 -7.32 14.88 -7.23
CA LYS A 73 -8.13 16.09 -7.50
C LYS A 73 -7.77 17.25 -6.58
N ALA A 74 -7.38 16.97 -5.34
CA ALA A 74 -6.90 18.01 -4.45
C ALA A 74 -5.53 18.53 -4.88
N MET A 75 -4.66 17.67 -5.42
CA MET A 75 -3.37 18.07 -5.99
C MET A 75 -3.56 18.92 -7.25
N GLU A 76 -4.40 18.50 -8.20
CA GLU A 76 -4.75 19.26 -9.42
C GLU A 76 -5.05 20.74 -9.09
N ARG A 77 -5.90 21.00 -8.09
CA ARG A 77 -6.33 22.35 -7.71
C ARG A 77 -5.29 23.17 -6.94
N GLN A 78 -4.36 22.52 -6.24
CA GLN A 78 -3.42 23.21 -5.35
C GLN A 78 -2.08 23.50 -6.02
N VAL A 79 -1.77 22.82 -7.13
CA VAL A 79 -0.48 22.86 -7.80
C VAL A 79 -0.39 24.00 -8.83
N GLU A 80 -1.51 24.58 -9.24
CA GLU A 80 -1.58 25.53 -10.36
C GLU A 80 -0.74 26.82 -10.20
N TYR A 81 -0.20 27.19 -9.02
CA TYR A 81 0.40 28.53 -8.85
C TYR A 81 1.51 28.72 -7.78
N ARG A 82 2.39 27.74 -7.47
CA ARG A 82 3.32 27.90 -6.31
C ARG A 82 4.75 27.39 -6.53
N GLU A 83 5.71 28.00 -5.82
CA GLU A 83 7.16 27.67 -5.81
C GLU A 83 7.45 26.24 -5.30
N GLU A 84 8.64 25.70 -5.63
CA GLU A 84 9.04 24.30 -5.35
C GLU A 84 8.92 23.90 -3.86
N ASP A 85 9.36 24.77 -2.94
CA ASP A 85 9.28 24.54 -1.49
C ASP A 85 7.84 24.48 -0.96
N GLU A 86 6.91 25.07 -1.68
CA GLU A 86 5.49 25.05 -1.36
C GLU A 86 4.83 23.77 -1.89
N PHE A 87 5.31 23.22 -3.00
CA PHE A 87 4.81 21.97 -3.58
C PHE A 87 4.97 20.78 -2.63
N SER A 88 6.19 20.55 -2.09
CA SER A 88 6.42 19.42 -1.17
C SER A 88 5.54 19.52 0.08
N LYS A 89 5.32 20.73 0.60
CA LYS A 89 4.41 20.97 1.74
C LYS A 89 2.95 20.69 1.38
N ILE A 90 2.50 21.06 0.19
CA ILE A 90 1.15 20.75 -0.32
C ILE A 90 0.98 19.24 -0.47
N TRP A 91 1.94 18.57 -1.11
CA TRP A 91 1.97 17.13 -1.30
C TRP A 91 1.84 16.39 0.05
N ASN A 92 2.71 16.72 1.01
CA ASN A 92 2.72 16.06 2.32
C ASN A 92 1.40 16.26 3.08
N ARG A 93 0.88 17.50 3.11
CA ARG A 93 -0.42 17.79 3.73
C ARG A 93 -1.57 17.06 3.05
N SER A 94 -1.52 16.92 1.72
CA SER A 94 -2.55 16.20 0.96
C SER A 94 -2.57 14.71 1.30
N ILE A 95 -1.40 14.07 1.44
CA ILE A 95 -1.28 12.66 1.85
C ILE A 95 -1.89 12.48 3.24
N ASP A 96 -1.51 13.33 4.18
CA ASP A 96 -2.01 13.26 5.57
C ASP A 96 -3.50 13.52 5.69
N ARG A 97 -4.10 14.27 4.76
CA ARG A 97 -5.52 14.59 4.75
C ARG A 97 -6.35 13.52 4.06
N TYR A 98 -5.94 13.09 2.87
CA TYR A 98 -6.78 12.26 1.98
C TYR A 98 -6.43 10.77 2.04
N LEU A 99 -5.18 10.42 2.37
CA LEU A 99 -4.74 9.03 2.43
C LEU A 99 -4.68 8.48 3.85
N LYS A 100 -5.09 9.26 4.87
CA LYS A 100 -5.13 8.84 6.28
C LYS A 100 -5.94 7.56 6.49
N GLU A 101 -7.08 7.44 5.81
CA GLU A 101 -7.96 6.26 5.90
C GLU A 101 -7.34 4.98 5.36
N LEU A 102 -6.27 5.06 4.57
CA LEU A 102 -5.54 3.88 4.10
C LEU A 102 -4.73 3.20 5.22
N HIS A 103 -4.47 3.90 6.33
CA HIS A 103 -3.65 3.40 7.44
C HIS A 103 -2.31 2.82 6.96
N LEU A 104 -1.60 3.58 6.12
CA LEU A 104 -0.27 3.18 5.64
C LEU A 104 0.69 3.08 6.82
N LYS A 105 1.56 2.07 6.79
CA LYS A 105 2.70 2.00 7.72
C LYS A 105 3.56 3.25 7.56
N SER A 106 4.17 3.70 8.66
CA SER A 106 5.00 4.90 8.71
C SER A 106 6.05 4.93 7.59
N VAL A 107 6.77 3.83 7.39
CA VAL A 107 7.78 3.69 6.33
C VAL A 107 7.21 3.99 4.95
N HIS A 108 6.04 3.45 4.61
CA HIS A 108 5.45 3.61 3.27
C HIS A 108 4.86 5.02 3.09
N SER A 109 4.33 5.60 4.17
CA SER A 109 3.87 7.00 4.17
C SER A 109 5.03 7.97 3.97
N ILE A 110 6.16 7.76 4.68
CA ILE A 110 7.38 8.57 4.53
C ILE A 110 7.91 8.47 3.10
N GLN A 111 8.05 7.27 2.56
CA GLN A 111 8.50 7.07 1.17
C GLN A 111 7.60 7.79 0.16
N LEU A 112 6.28 7.74 0.35
CA LEU A 112 5.33 8.42 -0.54
C LEU A 112 5.42 9.95 -0.40
N LYS A 113 5.72 10.47 0.79
CA LYS A 113 5.96 11.91 1.03
C LYS A 113 7.27 12.38 0.40
N GLU A 114 8.34 11.60 0.52
CA GLU A 114 9.63 11.88 -0.11
C GLU A 114 9.49 12.08 -1.62
N LEU A 115 8.63 11.29 -2.28
CA LEU A 115 8.34 11.44 -3.71
C LEU A 115 7.94 12.88 -4.10
N GLY A 116 7.17 13.57 -3.26
CA GLY A 116 6.72 14.93 -3.54
C GLY A 116 7.85 15.96 -3.53
N THR A 117 8.88 15.75 -2.71
CA THR A 117 10.07 16.62 -2.71
C THR A 117 10.79 16.58 -4.05
N PHE A 118 10.83 15.41 -4.69
CA PHE A 118 11.50 15.24 -5.98
C PHE A 118 10.63 15.68 -7.15
N LEU A 119 9.31 15.45 -7.09
CA LEU A 119 8.38 15.92 -8.12
C LEU A 119 8.26 17.45 -8.21
N GLY A 120 8.58 18.14 -7.11
CA GLY A 120 8.64 19.60 -7.10
C GLY A 120 9.88 20.18 -7.79
N GLN A 121 10.89 19.36 -8.11
CA GLN A 121 12.12 19.82 -8.74
C GLN A 121 11.93 19.93 -10.26
N LEU A 122 12.24 21.09 -10.83
CA LEU A 122 12.01 21.47 -12.24
C LEU A 122 12.80 20.67 -13.31
N ASP A 123 13.57 19.65 -12.94
CA ASP A 123 14.34 18.83 -13.90
C ASP A 123 13.59 17.52 -14.24
N PRO A 124 13.07 17.36 -15.47
CA PRO A 124 12.32 16.17 -15.91
C PRO A 124 13.14 14.88 -15.81
N ASP A 125 14.44 14.92 -16.10
CA ASP A 125 15.31 13.73 -16.09
C ASP A 125 15.54 13.24 -14.65
N THR A 126 15.77 14.19 -13.73
CA THR A 126 15.90 13.91 -12.29
C THR A 126 14.59 13.41 -11.68
N SER A 127 13.44 13.97 -12.09
CA SER A 127 12.11 13.55 -11.66
C SER A 127 11.78 12.11 -12.09
N SER A 128 12.05 11.75 -13.36
CA SER A 128 11.82 10.39 -13.86
C SER A 128 12.69 9.36 -13.15
N ARG A 129 13.99 9.64 -13.00
CA ARG A 129 14.93 8.75 -12.29
C ARG A 129 14.49 8.52 -10.85
N THR A 130 14.00 9.56 -10.19
CA THR A 130 13.58 9.45 -8.78
C THR A 130 12.27 8.70 -8.62
N MET A 131 11.30 8.91 -9.52
CA MET A 131 10.10 8.07 -9.60
C MET A 131 10.46 6.60 -9.80
N GLN A 132 11.44 6.30 -10.66
CA GLN A 132 11.90 4.92 -10.86
C GLN A 132 12.53 4.33 -9.59
N LEU A 133 13.34 5.11 -8.85
CA LEU A 133 13.90 4.67 -7.56
C LEU A 133 12.81 4.40 -6.52
N TYR A 134 11.79 5.25 -6.45
CA TYR A 134 10.63 5.04 -5.58
C TYR A 134 9.90 3.74 -5.94
N LEU A 135 9.62 3.52 -7.24
CA LEU A 135 8.95 2.31 -7.72
C LEU A 135 9.76 1.05 -7.37
N ASN A 136 11.07 1.07 -7.57
CA ASN A 136 11.95 -0.04 -7.23
C ASN A 136 11.92 -0.34 -5.71
N ARG A 137 11.97 0.70 -4.86
CA ARG A 137 11.86 0.54 -3.40
C ARG A 137 10.50 -0.03 -2.99
N LEU A 138 9.42 0.47 -3.60
CA LEU A 138 8.07 0.00 -3.33
C LEU A 138 7.90 -1.46 -3.75
N GLU A 139 8.52 -1.90 -4.85
CA GLU A 139 8.51 -3.29 -5.28
C GLU A 139 9.19 -4.21 -4.25
N LEU A 140 10.33 -3.80 -3.70
CA LEU A 140 11.01 -4.55 -2.63
C LEU A 140 10.14 -4.67 -1.38
N GLU A 141 9.42 -3.62 -0.99
CA GLU A 141 8.48 -3.67 0.14
C GLU A 141 7.25 -4.54 -0.17
N ILE A 142 6.75 -4.51 -1.40
CA ILE A 142 5.68 -5.40 -1.87
C ILE A 142 6.13 -6.86 -1.76
N GLU A 143 7.36 -7.17 -2.16
CA GLU A 143 7.88 -8.53 -2.10
C GLU A 143 8.06 -9.01 -0.65
N LYS A 144 8.58 -8.16 0.24
CA LYS A 144 8.64 -8.47 1.69
C LYS A 144 7.26 -8.77 2.28
N VAL A 145 6.22 -8.04 1.87
CA VAL A 145 4.85 -8.29 2.32
C VAL A 145 4.34 -9.64 1.78
N ARG A 146 4.65 -9.98 0.52
CA ARG A 146 4.31 -11.27 -0.10
C ARG A 146 5.02 -12.44 0.58
N GLU A 147 6.32 -12.33 0.80
CA GLU A 147 7.11 -13.33 1.52
C GLU A 147 6.59 -13.53 2.95
N GLY A 148 6.27 -12.44 3.63
CA GLY A 148 5.65 -12.48 4.96
C GLY A 148 4.31 -13.22 4.97
N MET A 149 3.49 -13.07 3.91
CA MET A 149 2.26 -13.84 3.75
C MET A 149 2.53 -15.32 3.48
N ALA A 150 3.50 -15.64 2.62
CA ALA A 150 3.86 -17.02 2.29
C ALA A 150 4.41 -17.76 3.52
N ALA A 151 5.32 -17.14 4.27
CA ALA A 151 5.86 -17.67 5.52
C ALA A 151 4.76 -17.90 6.56
N LYS A 152 3.83 -16.95 6.72
CA LYS A 152 2.70 -17.09 7.66
C LYS A 152 1.70 -18.16 7.25
N LYS A 153 1.40 -18.31 5.94
CA LYS A 153 0.56 -19.40 5.43
C LYS A 153 1.18 -20.76 5.74
N ARG A 154 2.51 -20.88 5.58
CA ARG A 154 3.25 -22.10 5.92
C ARG A 154 3.18 -22.41 7.43
N ILE A 155 3.39 -21.41 8.29
CA ILE A 155 3.31 -21.56 9.75
C ILE A 155 1.88 -21.92 10.19
N SER A 156 0.86 -21.26 9.65
CA SER A 156 -0.55 -21.56 9.94
C SER A 156 -0.93 -22.98 9.55
N ASN A 157 -0.45 -23.47 8.41
CA ASN A 157 -0.64 -24.87 8.01
C ASN A 157 0.08 -25.83 8.97
N CYS A 158 1.33 -25.55 9.36
CA CYS A 158 2.06 -26.38 10.33
C CYS A 158 1.39 -26.42 11.71
N LEU A 159 0.93 -25.28 12.23
CA LEU A 159 0.20 -25.19 13.49
C LEU A 159 -1.14 -25.92 13.43
N GLY A 160 -1.86 -25.86 12.30
CA GLY A 160 -3.10 -26.61 12.11
C GLY A 160 -2.87 -28.12 12.14
N VAL A 161 -1.83 -28.61 11.47
CA VAL A 161 -1.45 -30.03 11.46
C VAL A 161 -0.97 -30.49 12.83
N MET A 162 -0.06 -29.76 13.48
CA MET A 162 0.45 -30.08 14.82
C MET A 162 -0.65 -29.99 15.88
N GLY A 163 -1.53 -28.99 15.81
CA GLY A 163 -2.69 -28.85 16.68
C GLY A 163 -3.69 -29.99 16.50
N GLY A 164 -3.93 -30.42 15.25
CA GLY A 164 -4.74 -31.61 14.95
C GLY A 164 -4.15 -32.89 15.55
N ILE A 165 -2.85 -33.12 15.38
CA ILE A 165 -2.15 -34.28 15.97
C ILE A 165 -2.20 -34.25 17.49
N PHE A 166 -1.92 -33.09 18.11
CA PHE A 166 -1.97 -32.92 19.57
C PHE A 166 -3.36 -33.21 20.13
N LEU A 167 -4.42 -32.78 19.42
CA LEU A 167 -5.80 -33.05 19.80
C LEU A 167 -6.16 -34.54 19.66
N VAL A 168 -5.68 -35.22 18.62
CA VAL A 168 -5.85 -36.68 18.48
C VAL A 168 -5.19 -37.42 19.65
N VAL A 169 -3.96 -37.03 20.03
CA VAL A 169 -3.20 -37.68 21.12
C VAL A 169 -3.84 -37.47 22.50
N ILE A 170 -4.46 -36.31 22.77
CA ILE A 170 -5.16 -36.03 24.04
C ILE A 170 -6.51 -36.76 24.15
N LEU A 171 -7.10 -37.09 23.00
CA LEU A 171 -8.47 -37.60 22.92
C LEU A 171 -8.51 -39.13 22.91
N ILE A 172 -7.40 -39.78 22.58
CA ILE A 172 -7.07 -41.16 22.94
C ILE A 172 -6.84 -41.22 24.46
#